data_AF-A0A355DLI5-F1
#
_entry.id   AF-A0A355DLI5-F1
#
_cell.length_a   1.000
_cell.length_b   1.000
_cell.length_c   1.000
_cell.angle_alpha   90.00
_cell.angle_beta   90.00
_cell.angle_gamma   90.00
#
_symmetry.space_group_name_H-M   'P 1'
#
loop_
_entity.id
_entity.type
_entity.pdbx_description
1 polymer ?
#
loop_
_entity_poly.entity_id
_entity_poly.type
_entity_poly.pdbx_seq_one_letter_code
_entity_poly.pdbx_strand_id
1 'polypeptide(L)'
;MSDTSNRGFASMDEEKQREIASQGGKAAHEKGTAHEFTSEEAREAGRKGGKAAHEKGTAHEFTSEEAREAGRKGGKTVSEDREHMAEIGRKGGKKSNSDE
;
A
#
# COMPACT_ATOMS: atom_id res chain seq x y z
N MET A 1 -20.47 -47.71 -7.59
CA MET A 1 -19.80 -46.53 -8.17
C MET A 1 -19.95 -45.42 -7.15
N SER A 2 -18.86 -44.85 -6.64
CA SER A 2 -18.92 -43.87 -5.55
C SER A 2 -19.28 -42.48 -6.09
N ASP A 3 -20.47 -41.98 -5.76
CA ASP A 3 -20.89 -40.60 -5.95
C ASP A 3 -19.92 -39.65 -5.25
N THR A 4 -19.04 -39.00 -6.02
CA THR A 4 -18.32 -37.80 -5.58
C THR A 4 -19.31 -36.65 -5.47
N SER A 5 -20.11 -36.68 -4.42
CA SER A 5 -20.99 -35.60 -4.00
C SER A 5 -20.14 -34.34 -3.81
N ASN A 6 -20.55 -33.21 -4.41
CA ASN A 6 -19.95 -31.87 -4.28
C ASN A 6 -19.56 -31.54 -2.83
N ARG A 7 -18.38 -31.96 -2.39
CA ARG A 7 -17.88 -31.87 -1.02
C ARG A 7 -16.46 -31.35 -1.08
N GLY A 8 -16.20 -30.33 -0.28
CA GLY A 8 -14.89 -29.71 -0.20
C GLY A 8 -15.00 -28.19 -0.25
N PHE A 9 -13.91 -27.54 0.15
CA PHE A 9 -13.83 -26.09 0.27
C PHE A 9 -14.10 -25.37 -1.07
N ALA A 10 -13.61 -25.93 -2.18
CA ALA A 10 -13.80 -25.40 -3.52
C ALA A 10 -15.20 -25.65 -4.12
N SER A 11 -16.00 -26.54 -3.50
CA SER A 11 -17.39 -26.81 -3.91
C SER A 11 -18.41 -26.04 -3.06
N MET A 12 -17.95 -25.22 -2.12
CA MET A 12 -18.81 -24.35 -1.32
C MET A 12 -19.24 -23.11 -2.14
N ASP A 13 -20.25 -22.42 -1.64
CA ASP A 13 -20.61 -21.08 -2.10
C ASP A 13 -19.43 -20.09 -1.94
N GLU A 14 -19.28 -19.17 -2.89
CA GLU A 14 -18.14 -18.24 -2.97
C GLU A 14 -18.08 -17.28 -1.77
N GLU A 15 -19.24 -16.79 -1.29
CA GLU A 15 -19.27 -15.92 -0.11
C GLU A 15 -18.82 -16.68 1.13
N LYS A 16 -19.31 -17.91 1.29
CA LYS A 16 -18.93 -18.79 2.40
C LYS A 16 -17.45 -19.18 2.33
N GLN A 17 -16.93 -19.45 1.14
CA GLN A 17 -15.51 -19.75 0.94
C GLN A 17 -14.64 -18.55 1.33
N ARG A 18 -15.03 -17.34 0.92
CA ARG A 18 -14.33 -16.09 1.26
C ARG A 18 -14.36 -15.82 2.76
N GLU A 19 -15.50 -16.03 3.41
CA GLU A 19 -15.64 -15.85 4.85
C GLU A 19 -14.69 -16.78 5.62
N ILE A 20 -14.69 -18.07 5.28
CA ILE A 20 -13.83 -19.06 5.94
C ILE A 20 -12.35 -18.78 5.65
N ALA A 21 -11.99 -18.38 4.42
CA ALA A 21 -10.63 -17.98 4.09
C ALA A 21 -10.19 -16.74 4.90
N SER A 22 -11.08 -15.77 5.06
CA SER A 22 -10.83 -14.57 5.89
C SER A 22 -10.64 -14.95 7.36
N GLN A 23 -11.48 -15.82 7.92
CA GLN A 23 -11.35 -16.31 9.28
C GLN A 23 -10.05 -17.09 9.49
N GLY A 24 -9.65 -17.93 8.54
CA GLY A 24 -8.39 -18.66 8.58
C GLY A 24 -7.17 -17.74 8.60
N GLY A 25 -7.17 -16.69 7.77
CA GLY A 25 -6.11 -15.68 7.76
C GLY A 25 -6.01 -14.91 9.08
N LYS A 26 -7.14 -14.45 9.62
CA LYS A 26 -7.20 -13.77 10.93
C LYS A 26 -6.68 -14.66 12.05
N ALA A 27 -7.13 -15.92 12.10
CA ALA A 27 -6.71 -16.88 13.11
C ALA A 27 -5.21 -17.20 13.01
N ALA A 28 -4.63 -17.26 11.81
CA ALA A 28 -3.20 -17.47 11.64
C ALA A 28 -2.35 -16.28 12.16
N HIS A 29 -2.81 -15.04 11.94
CA HIS A 29 -2.19 -13.86 12.52
C HIS A 29 -2.34 -13.83 14.04
N GLU A 30 -3.54 -14.10 14.56
CA GLU A 30 -3.80 -14.13 16.01
C GLU A 30 -2.96 -15.19 16.74
N LYS A 31 -2.75 -16.35 16.10
CA LYS A 31 -1.92 -17.45 16.64
C LYS A 31 -0.42 -17.25 16.41
N GLY A 32 0.00 -16.19 15.74
CA GLY A 32 1.42 -15.93 15.41
C GLY A 32 2.04 -16.95 14.45
N THR A 33 1.22 -17.72 13.72
CA THR A 33 1.70 -18.68 12.71
C THR A 33 1.81 -18.04 11.34
N ALA A 34 1.19 -16.88 11.14
CA ALA A 34 1.35 -16.08 9.92
C ALA A 34 2.68 -15.32 9.95
N HIS A 35 3.21 -15.01 8.77
CA HIS A 35 4.33 -14.09 8.62
C HIS A 35 3.87 -12.68 8.96
N GLU A 36 4.55 -12.05 9.92
CA GLU A 36 4.36 -10.64 10.22
C GLU A 36 5.30 -9.81 9.35
N PHE A 37 4.71 -8.88 8.60
CA PHE A 37 5.49 -7.95 7.81
C PHE A 37 5.92 -6.78 8.68
N THR A 38 7.22 -6.52 8.71
CA THR A 38 7.75 -5.27 9.23
C THR A 38 7.36 -4.11 8.31
N SER A 39 7.39 -2.88 8.84
CA SER A 39 7.16 -1.67 8.02
C SER A 39 8.18 -1.54 6.87
N GLU A 40 9.41 -2.04 7.08
CA GLU A 40 10.45 -2.03 6.05
C GLU A 40 10.13 -3.02 4.92
N GLU A 41 9.71 -4.24 5.26
CA GLU A 41 9.31 -5.25 4.28
C GLU A 41 8.09 -4.80 3.47
N ALA A 42 7.09 -4.21 4.13
CA ALA A 42 5.92 -3.64 3.43
C ALA A 42 6.32 -2.53 2.45
N ARG A 43 7.27 -1.66 2.84
CA ARG A 43 7.80 -0.60 1.96
C ARG A 43 8.58 -1.18 0.79
N GLU A 44 9.40 -2.20 1.02
CA GLU A 44 10.15 -2.86 -0.04
C GLU A 44 9.23 -3.58 -1.02
N ALA A 45 8.24 -4.31 -0.51
CA ALA A 45 7.23 -4.98 -1.32
C ALA A 45 6.45 -3.99 -2.18
N GLY A 46 6.00 -2.86 -1.60
CA GLY A 46 5.35 -1.79 -2.33
C GLY A 46 6.23 -1.19 -3.42
N ARG A 47 7.50 -0.93 -3.12
CA ARG A 47 8.49 -0.43 -4.09
C ARG A 47 8.69 -1.42 -5.24
N LYS A 48 8.84 -2.72 -4.95
CA LYS A 48 9.03 -3.77 -5.95
C LYS A 48 7.78 -3.94 -6.82
N GLY A 49 6.60 -3.95 -6.20
CA GLY A 49 5.32 -4.03 -6.88
C GLY A 49 5.08 -2.86 -7.82
N GLY A 50 5.34 -1.63 -7.36
CA GLY A 50 5.23 -0.43 -8.20
C GLY A 50 6.16 -0.47 -9.41
N LYS A 51 7.43 -0.84 -9.22
CA LYS A 51 8.38 -1.01 -10.33
C LYS A 51 7.90 -2.05 -11.34
N ALA A 52 7.47 -3.21 -10.87
CA ALA A 52 6.96 -4.28 -11.74
C ALA A 52 5.68 -3.85 -12.48
N ALA A 53 4.81 -3.06 -11.85
CA ALA A 53 3.58 -2.58 -12.47
C ALA A 53 3.87 -1.59 -13.62
N HIS A 54 4.84 -0.69 -13.44
CA HIS A 54 5.31 0.21 -14.49
C HIS A 54 6.01 -0.55 -15.62
N GLU A 55 6.89 -1.51 -15.30
CA GLU A 55 7.56 -2.35 -16.30
C GLU A 55 6.56 -3.13 -17.15
N LYS A 56 5.46 -3.62 -16.53
CA LYS A 56 4.39 -4.34 -17.22
C LYS A 56 3.35 -3.44 -17.91
N GLY A 57 3.47 -2.11 -17.79
CA GLY A 57 2.48 -1.16 -18.34
C GLY A 57 1.10 -1.25 -17.70
N THR A 58 1.01 -1.83 -16.50
CA THR A 58 -0.25 -1.95 -15.73
C THR A 58 -0.44 -0.82 -14.73
N ALA A 59 0.63 -0.04 -14.47
CA ALA A 59 0.56 1.13 -13.63
C ALA A 59 -0.15 2.29 -14.35
N HIS A 60 -0.76 3.18 -13.56
CA HIS A 60 -1.27 4.44 -14.08
C HIS A 60 -0.10 5.37 -14.40
N GLU A 61 -0.03 5.80 -15.66
CA GLU A 61 0.95 6.78 -16.12
C GLU A 61 0.36 8.18 -15.98
N PHE A 62 0.98 8.99 -15.11
CA PHE A 62 0.55 10.36 -14.92
C PHE A 62 1.12 11.24 -16.03
N THR A 63 0.27 12.05 -16.64
CA THR A 63 0.72 13.18 -17.45
C THR A 63 1.36 14.25 -16.56
N SER A 64 2.18 15.12 -17.15
CA SER A 64 2.79 16.24 -16.41
C SER A 64 1.74 17.18 -15.80
N GLU A 65 0.57 17.32 -16.43
CA GLU A 65 -0.54 18.12 -15.91
C GLU A 65 -1.19 17.46 -14.69
N GLU A 66 -1.47 16.15 -14.75
CA GLU A 66 -2.04 15.39 -13.63
C GLU A 66 -1.09 15.33 -12.43
N ALA A 67 0.21 15.11 -12.66
CA ALA A 67 1.21 15.16 -11.61
C ALA A 67 1.25 16.55 -10.92
N ARG A 68 1.11 17.63 -11.71
CA ARG A 68 1.04 19.00 -11.19
C ARG A 68 -0.23 19.25 -10.40
N GLU A 69 -1.37 18.74 -10.84
CA GLU A 69 -2.63 18.87 -10.12
C GLU A 69 -2.61 18.09 -8.79
N ALA A 70 -2.11 16.85 -8.81
CA ALA A 70 -1.91 16.04 -7.61
C ALA A 70 -0.96 16.75 -6.61
N GLY A 71 0.16 17.28 -7.10
CA GLY A 71 1.09 18.07 -6.28
C GLY A 71 0.45 19.33 -5.72
N ARG A 72 -0.36 20.05 -6.51
CA ARG A 72 -1.11 21.23 -6.05
C ARG A 72 -2.13 20.85 -4.97
N LYS A 73 -2.85 19.75 -5.13
CA LYS A 73 -3.86 19.28 -4.17
C LYS A 73 -3.21 18.86 -2.85
N GLY A 74 -2.14 18.06 -2.91
CA GLY A 74 -1.37 17.67 -1.72
C GLY A 74 -0.71 18.85 -1.03
N GLY A 75 -0.12 19.76 -1.81
CA GLY A 75 0.48 20.99 -1.29
C GLY A 75 -0.53 21.87 -0.58
N LYS A 76 -1.75 22.03 -1.14
CA LYS A 76 -2.84 22.76 -0.48
C LYS A 76 -3.14 22.19 0.91
N THR A 77 -3.34 20.87 1.02
CA THR A 77 -3.63 20.20 2.29
C THR A 77 -2.54 20.42 3.34
N VAL A 78 -1.26 20.33 2.96
CA VAL A 78 -0.15 20.51 3.91
C VAL A 78 0.10 21.99 4.25
N SER A 79 -0.24 22.90 3.33
CA SER A 79 0.01 24.34 3.48
C SER A 79 -0.97 25.09 4.39
N GLU A 80 -2.03 24.42 4.88
CA GLU A 80 -3.01 25.02 5.79
C GLU A 80 -2.37 25.42 7.13
N ASP A 81 -1.35 24.68 7.58
CA ASP A 81 -0.58 24.99 8.78
C ASP A 81 0.66 25.83 8.45
N ARG A 82 0.53 27.15 8.64
CA ARG A 82 1.60 28.12 8.37
C ARG A 82 2.80 27.96 9.32
N GLU A 83 2.59 27.54 10.57
CA GLU A 83 3.68 27.37 11.54
C GLU A 83 4.52 26.14 11.17
N HIS A 84 3.86 25.03 10.84
CA HIS A 84 4.51 23.82 10.33
C HIS A 84 5.29 24.08 9.03
N MET A 85 4.72 24.86 8.09
CA MET A 85 5.41 25.23 6.84
C MET A 85 6.66 26.09 7.10
N ALA A 86 6.60 27.02 8.06
CA ALA A 86 7.75 27.83 8.46
C ALA A 86 8.85 26.96 9.10
N GLU A 87 8.48 25.96 9.90
CA GLU A 87 9.43 25.00 10.49
C GLU A 87 10.11 24.14 9.41
N ILE A 88 9.33 23.58 8.48
CA ILE A 88 9.85 22.81 7.33
C ILE A 88 10.80 23.68 6.51
N GLY A 89 10.41 24.92 6.18
CA GLY A 89 11.24 25.85 5.41
C GLY A 89 12.56 26.16 6.11
N ARG A 90 12.52 26.40 7.43
CA ARG A 90 13.71 26.62 8.25
C ARG A 90 14.62 25.38 8.29
N LYS A 91 14.05 24.18 8.40
CA LYS A 91 14.79 22.91 8.41
C LYS A 91 15.41 22.60 7.05
N GLY A 92 14.71 22.92 5.95
CA GLY A 92 15.20 22.80 4.58
C GLY A 92 16.38 23.74 4.31
N GLY A 93 16.23 25.03 4.65
CA GLY A 93 17.27 26.04 4.43
C GLY A 93 18.55 25.81 5.25
N LYS A 94 18.45 25.18 6.43
CA LYS A 94 19.63 24.78 7.21
C LYS A 94 20.44 23.65 6.55
N LYS A 95 19.77 22.71 5.86
CA LYS A 95 20.45 21.61 5.17
C LYS A 95 21.17 22.06 3.91
N SER A 96 20.66 23.07 3.21
CA SER A 96 21.33 23.64 2.02
C SER A 96 22.55 24.51 2.34
N ASN A 97 22.73 24.91 3.60
CA ASN A 97 23.88 25.72 4.06
C ASN A 97 24.93 24.90 4.82
N SER A 98 24.85 23.56 4.81
CA SER A 98 25.83 22.69 5.48
C SER A 98 26.82 22.05 4.50
N ASP A 99 26.78 22.43 3.22
CA ASP A 99 27.69 21.99 2.15
C ASP A 99 28.57 23.15 1.64
N GLU A 100 29.04 24.04 2.54
CA GLU A 100 30.10 25.03 2.27
C GLU A 100 31.11 25.08 3.43
#